data_AF-A0A371IQX6-F1
#
_entry.id   AF-A0A371IQX6-F1
#
_cell.length_a   1.000
_cell.length_b   1.000
_cell.length_c   1.000
_cell.angle_alpha   90.00
_cell.angle_beta   90.00
_cell.angle_gamma   90.00
#
_symmetry.space_group_name_H-M   'P 1'
#
loop_
_entity.id
_entity.type
_entity.pdbx_description
1 polymer ?
#
loop_
_entity_poly.entity_id
_entity_poly.type
_entity_poly.pdbx_seq_one_letter_code
_entity_poly.pdbx_strand_id
1 'polypeptide(L)'
;MSDKVLAKQIAKEVIEEMKQEKLDKRLHNTRLLMRNYNTLKAHVEKVNGDIKNLTDDIEEFEYDENMDLLDEDEIFIRSMLRTKMRTAKMLACIEESLEIIKIDMDKKREMYKFKAFTLFFIGEKKDDGIFEKKTNEEISELLNCGKNTPKKWSDEIIAQLNVLLWGVEALGI
;
A
#
# COMPACT_ATOMS: atom_id res chain seq x y z
N MET A 1 19.13 41.23 14.87
CA MET A 1 18.02 40.34 14.47
C MET A 1 17.07 40.25 15.64
N SER A 2 15.78 40.55 15.47
CA SER A 2 14.80 40.56 16.58
C SER A 2 14.43 39.13 16.98
N ASP A 3 14.31 38.85 18.28
CA ASP A 3 13.89 37.55 18.83
C ASP A 3 12.59 37.02 18.21
N LYS A 4 11.74 37.93 17.74
CA LYS A 4 10.48 37.61 17.05
C LYS A 4 10.68 36.99 15.66
N VAL A 5 11.77 37.33 14.98
CA VAL A 5 12.14 36.74 13.67
C VAL A 5 12.68 35.33 13.87
N LEU A 6 13.53 35.14 14.88
CA LEU A 6 14.08 33.83 15.23
C LEU A 6 12.97 32.85 15.67
N ALA A 7 12.06 33.30 16.55
CA ALA A 7 10.92 32.49 16.99
C ALA A 7 10.00 32.08 15.81
N LYS A 8 9.79 32.98 14.84
CA LYS A 8 8.98 32.69 13.64
C LYS A 8 9.65 31.69 12.71
N GLN A 9 10.98 31.73 12.61
CA GLN A 9 11.73 30.79 11.78
C GLN A 9 11.76 29.38 12.39
N ILE A 10 12.01 29.28 13.70
CA ILE A 10 11.94 28.01 14.44
C ILE A 10 10.54 27.40 14.33
N ALA A 11 9.47 28.19 14.53
CA ALA A 11 8.11 27.70 14.38
C ALA A 11 7.80 27.20 12.95
N LYS A 12 8.38 27.83 11.92
CA LYS A 12 8.21 27.42 10.52
C LYS A 12 8.93 26.10 10.23
N GLU A 13 10.16 25.93 10.71
CA GLU A 13 10.91 24.66 10.59
C GLU A 13 10.18 23.52 11.29
N VAL A 14 9.75 23.72 12.54
CA VAL A 14 8.99 22.70 13.29
C VAL A 14 7.69 22.31 12.58
N ILE A 15 6.95 23.28 12.03
CA ILE A 15 5.73 22.98 11.27
C ILE A 15 6.04 22.18 10.00
N GLU A 16 7.15 22.47 9.34
CA GLU A 16 7.54 21.78 8.11
C GLU A 16 8.03 20.36 8.40
N GLU A 17 8.83 20.16 9.45
CA GLU A 17 9.19 18.82 9.96
C GLU A 17 7.95 18.01 10.34
N MET A 18 6.99 18.61 11.07
CA MET A 18 5.73 17.96 11.41
C MET A 18 4.89 17.60 10.18
N LYS A 19 4.97 18.35 9.08
CA LYS A 19 4.30 18.00 7.82
C LYS A 19 5.01 16.86 7.12
N GLN A 20 6.34 16.88 7.05
CA GLN A 20 7.13 15.79 6.46
C GLN A 20 6.88 14.49 7.20
N GLU A 21 6.95 14.49 8.54
CA GLU A 21 6.58 13.31 9.34
C GLU A 21 5.15 12.80 9.05
N LYS A 22 4.19 13.70 8.86
CA LYS A 22 2.80 13.32 8.53
C LYS A 22 2.69 12.75 7.12
N LEU A 23 3.45 13.27 6.15
CA LEU A 23 3.51 12.76 4.79
C LEU A 23 4.13 11.36 4.76
N ASP A 24 5.19 11.13 5.53
CA ASP A 24 5.85 9.83 5.69
C ASP A 24 4.94 8.81 6.38
N LYS A 25 4.29 9.21 7.49
CA LYS A 25 3.29 8.37 8.17
C LYS A 25 2.11 8.00 7.26
N ARG A 26 1.75 8.85 6.30
CA ARG A 26 0.68 8.55 5.32
C ARG A 26 1.13 7.53 4.29
N LEU A 27 2.39 7.56 3.86
CA LEU A 27 2.97 6.55 2.96
C LEU A 27 2.99 5.18 3.64
N HIS A 28 3.26 5.13 4.95
CA HIS A 28 3.36 3.88 5.72
C HIS A 28 2.03 3.33 6.26
N ASN A 29 0.89 3.77 5.74
CA ASN A 29 -0.42 3.27 6.18
C ASN A 29 -0.78 1.94 5.49
N THR A 30 -0.02 0.89 5.77
CA THR A 30 -0.20 -0.45 5.20
C THR A 30 -1.58 -1.03 5.46
N ARG A 31 -2.20 -0.71 6.61
CA ARG A 31 -3.58 -1.10 6.88
C ARG A 31 -4.56 -0.45 5.90
N LEU A 32 -4.36 0.81 5.53
CA LEU A 32 -5.17 1.48 4.51
C LEU A 32 -4.90 0.91 3.12
N LEU A 33 -3.64 0.57 2.79
CA LEU A 33 -3.31 -0.12 1.54
C LEU A 33 -4.07 -1.45 1.44
N MET A 34 -4.03 -2.28 2.48
CA MET A 34 -4.73 -3.56 2.49
C MET A 34 -6.25 -3.43 2.48
N ARG A 35 -6.83 -2.38 3.07
CA ARG A 35 -8.27 -2.08 2.94
C ARG A 35 -8.67 -1.82 1.49
N ASN A 36 -7.80 -1.18 0.72
CA ASN A 36 -8.03 -0.83 -0.68
C ASN A 36 -7.41 -1.83 -1.67
N TYR A 37 -6.82 -2.94 -1.21
CA TYR A 37 -6.08 -3.89 -2.05
C TYR A 37 -6.87 -4.33 -3.29
N ASN A 38 -8.10 -4.83 -3.12
CA ASN A 38 -8.92 -5.27 -4.26
C ASN A 38 -9.23 -4.13 -5.25
N THR A 39 -9.44 -2.91 -4.76
CA THR A 39 -9.69 -1.74 -5.61
C THR A 39 -8.46 -1.36 -6.41
N LEU A 40 -7.29 -1.34 -5.76
CA LEU A 40 -6.01 -1.06 -6.40
C LEU A 40 -5.66 -2.15 -7.43
N LYS A 41 -5.94 -3.41 -7.09
CA LYS A 41 -5.77 -4.55 -8.00
C LYS A 41 -6.64 -4.45 -9.24
N ALA A 42 -7.94 -4.21 -9.07
CA ALA A 42 -8.85 -3.99 -10.19
C ALA A 42 -8.44 -2.76 -11.05
N HIS A 43 -7.94 -1.69 -10.41
CA HIS A 43 -7.41 -0.53 -11.12
C HIS A 43 -6.19 -0.89 -11.98
N VAL A 44 -5.20 -1.60 -11.42
CA VAL A 44 -3.99 -2.01 -12.15
C VAL A 44 -4.32 -3.02 -13.24
N GLU A 45 -5.25 -3.95 -13.03
CA GLU A 45 -5.69 -4.92 -14.05
C GLU A 45 -6.36 -4.22 -15.24
N LYS A 46 -7.24 -3.23 -14.96
CA LYS A 46 -7.85 -2.39 -16.01
C LYS A 46 -6.80 -1.56 -16.72
N VAL A 47 -5.90 -0.93 -15.97
CA VAL A 47 -4.81 -0.10 -16.50
C VAL A 47 -3.85 -0.93 -17.34
N ASN A 48 -3.50 -2.17 -16.98
CA ASN A 48 -2.68 -3.04 -17.82
C ASN A 48 -3.41 -3.41 -19.11
N GLY A 49 -4.74 -3.60 -19.06
CA GLY A 49 -5.56 -3.73 -20.26
C GLY A 49 -5.47 -2.49 -21.16
N ASP A 50 -5.60 -1.30 -20.56
CA ASP A 50 -5.54 -0.02 -21.28
C ASP A 50 -4.12 0.31 -21.79
N ILE A 51 -3.09 0.09 -20.97
CA ILE A 51 -1.66 0.34 -21.27
C ILE A 51 -1.17 -0.61 -22.35
N LYS A 52 -1.52 -1.90 -22.32
CA LYS A 52 -1.14 -2.84 -23.37
C LYS A 52 -1.76 -2.49 -24.73
N ASN A 53 -2.86 -1.72 -24.74
CA ASN A 53 -3.44 -1.14 -25.96
C ASN A 53 -2.77 0.19 -26.37
N LEU A 54 -1.99 0.81 -25.48
CA LEU A 54 -1.33 2.10 -25.67
C LEU A 54 0.17 1.99 -25.95
N THR A 55 0.82 0.82 -25.78
CA THR A 55 2.28 0.77 -25.56
C THR A 55 3.01 -0.31 -26.34
N ASP A 56 3.39 0.07 -27.55
CA ASP A 56 4.72 -0.23 -28.09
C ASP A 56 5.81 0.75 -27.55
N ASP A 57 5.43 1.82 -26.81
CA ASP A 57 6.32 2.97 -26.52
C ASP A 57 6.52 3.32 -25.01
N ILE A 58 6.51 2.37 -24.07
CA ILE A 58 6.65 2.70 -22.61
C ILE A 58 8.06 2.59 -22.02
N GLU A 59 9.03 1.98 -22.69
CA GLU A 59 10.37 1.79 -22.11
C GLU A 59 11.15 3.11 -21.88
N GLU A 60 10.67 4.24 -22.41
CA GLU A 60 11.34 5.55 -22.36
C GLU A 60 10.80 6.55 -21.30
N PHE A 61 9.86 6.16 -20.43
CA PHE A 61 9.21 7.14 -19.52
C PHE A 61 9.94 7.41 -18.19
N GLU A 62 10.96 6.63 -17.82
CA GLU A 62 11.67 6.81 -16.53
C GLU A 62 12.82 7.83 -16.60
N TYR A 63 13.24 8.29 -17.78
CA TYR A 63 14.37 9.22 -17.95
C TYR A 63 14.05 10.35 -18.93
N ASP A 64 13.34 11.38 -18.47
CA ASP A 64 13.39 12.68 -19.14
C ASP A 64 13.35 13.80 -18.09
N GLU A 65 14.51 14.43 -17.88
CA GLU A 65 14.69 15.56 -16.97
C GLU A 65 14.10 16.86 -17.55
N ASN A 66 13.62 16.87 -18.80
CA ASN A 66 13.12 18.07 -19.48
C ASN A 66 11.60 18.22 -19.40
N MET A 67 11.06 18.27 -18.17
CA MET A 67 9.64 18.65 -17.96
C MET A 67 9.30 20.04 -18.51
N ASP A 68 10.30 20.93 -18.66
CA ASP A 68 10.12 22.32 -19.10
C ASP A 68 9.87 22.46 -20.62
N LEU A 69 10.01 21.39 -21.41
CA LEU A 69 9.79 21.40 -22.86
C LEU A 69 8.45 20.79 -23.29
N LEU A 70 7.68 20.23 -22.36
CA LEU A 70 6.42 19.56 -22.63
C LEU A 70 5.25 20.54 -22.60
N ASP A 71 4.23 20.31 -23.43
CA ASP A 71 2.99 21.06 -23.33
C ASP A 71 2.11 20.58 -22.14
N GLU A 72 1.04 21.32 -21.84
CA GLU A 72 0.16 21.02 -20.70
C GLU A 72 -0.47 19.63 -20.77
N ASP A 73 -0.78 19.14 -21.98
CA ASP A 73 -1.41 17.83 -22.19
C ASP A 73 -0.41 16.69 -22.00
N GLU A 74 0.82 16.86 -22.48
CA GLU A 74 1.92 15.91 -22.27
C GLU A 74 2.32 15.79 -20.78
N ILE A 75 2.38 16.92 -20.06
CA ILE A 75 2.61 16.94 -18.61
C ILE A 75 1.51 16.18 -17.87
N PHE A 76 0.25 16.43 -18.24
CA PHE A 76 -0.91 15.75 -17.64
C PHE A 76 -0.84 14.23 -17.87
N ILE A 77 -0.62 13.79 -19.12
CA ILE A 77 -0.51 12.37 -19.46
C ILE A 77 0.63 11.69 -18.69
N ARG A 78 1.82 12.30 -18.65
CA ARG A 78 2.97 11.78 -17.88
C ARG A 78 2.65 11.68 -16.39
N SER A 79 2.00 12.67 -15.80
CA SER A 79 1.63 12.66 -14.39
C SER A 79 0.64 11.51 -14.06
N MET A 80 -0.30 11.25 -14.96
CA MET A 80 -1.26 10.15 -14.85
C MET A 80 -0.54 8.79 -14.96
N LEU A 81 0.33 8.62 -15.96
CA LEU A 81 1.10 7.38 -16.16
C LEU A 81 2.00 7.07 -14.96
N ARG A 82 2.71 8.07 -14.45
CA ARG A 82 3.54 7.93 -13.23
C ARG A 82 2.72 7.48 -12.03
N THR A 83 1.51 8.02 -11.85
CA THR A 83 0.61 7.63 -10.75
C THR A 83 0.16 6.17 -10.90
N LYS A 84 -0.18 5.76 -12.13
CA LYS A 84 -0.54 4.38 -12.47
C LYS A 84 0.62 3.40 -12.23
N MET A 85 1.82 3.71 -12.75
CA MET A 85 3.03 2.92 -12.54
C MET A 85 3.38 2.77 -11.06
N ARG A 86 3.31 3.86 -10.28
CA ARG A 86 3.54 3.83 -8.84
C ARG A 86 2.56 2.88 -8.13
N THR A 87 1.29 2.90 -8.54
CA THR A 87 0.26 2.00 -8.00
C THR A 87 0.54 0.54 -8.36
N ALA A 88 0.94 0.26 -9.60
CA ALA A 88 1.30 -1.08 -10.05
C ALA A 88 2.52 -1.64 -9.32
N LYS A 89 3.60 -0.84 -9.19
CA LYS A 89 4.80 -1.22 -8.40
C LYS A 89 4.43 -1.51 -6.94
N MET A 90 3.63 -0.66 -6.31
CA MET A 90 3.18 -0.87 -4.93
C MET A 90 2.38 -2.18 -4.77
N LEU A 91 1.48 -2.47 -5.71
CA LEU A 91 0.71 -3.71 -5.69
C LEU A 91 1.61 -4.95 -5.84
N ALA A 92 2.59 -4.91 -6.76
CA ALA A 92 3.57 -5.98 -6.93
C ALA A 92 4.36 -6.23 -5.64
N CYS A 93 4.85 -5.18 -4.97
CA CYS A 93 5.52 -5.30 -3.68
C CYS A 93 4.64 -5.92 -2.60
N ILE A 94 3.34 -5.56 -2.56
CA ILE A 94 2.37 -6.16 -1.62
C ILE A 94 2.21 -7.66 -1.89
N GLU A 95 2.04 -8.07 -3.16
CA GLU A 95 1.84 -9.47 -3.52
C GLU A 95 3.06 -10.34 -3.18
N GLU A 96 4.26 -9.85 -3.50
CA GLU A 96 5.52 -10.52 -3.13
C GLU A 96 5.67 -10.64 -1.61
N SER A 97 5.42 -9.53 -0.88
CA SER A 97 5.50 -9.52 0.58
C SER A 97 4.50 -10.47 1.23
N LEU A 98 3.27 -10.56 0.70
CA LEU A 98 2.26 -11.50 1.19
C LEU A 98 2.68 -12.96 0.98
N GLU A 99 3.33 -13.29 -0.14
CA GLU A 99 3.81 -14.65 -0.38
C GLU A 99 4.96 -15.02 0.58
N ILE A 100 5.88 -14.09 0.85
CA ILE A 100 6.94 -14.28 1.86
C ILE A 100 6.33 -14.60 3.23
N ILE A 101 5.35 -13.79 3.67
CA ILE A 101 4.68 -13.99 4.97
C ILE A 101 3.92 -15.31 4.99
N LYS A 102 3.24 -15.67 3.90
CA LYS A 102 2.52 -16.93 3.78
C LYS A 102 3.44 -18.14 3.95
N ILE A 103 4.60 -18.12 3.31
CA ILE A 103 5.63 -19.17 3.43
C ILE A 103 6.14 -19.25 4.88
N ASP A 104 6.39 -18.11 5.54
CA ASP A 104 6.83 -18.08 6.94
C ASP A 104 5.75 -18.63 7.90
N MET A 105 4.49 -18.25 7.71
CA MET A 105 3.36 -18.76 8.50
C MET A 105 3.16 -20.26 8.32
N ASP A 106 3.34 -20.78 7.11
CA ASP A 106 3.28 -22.22 6.85
C ASP A 106 4.40 -22.97 7.59
N LYS A 107 5.65 -22.48 7.50
CA LYS A 107 6.80 -23.03 8.24
C LYS A 107 6.58 -23.06 9.75
N LYS A 108 5.94 -22.03 10.31
CA LYS A 108 5.59 -21.93 11.74
C LYS A 108 4.35 -22.72 12.14
N ARG A 109 3.63 -23.33 11.19
CA ARG A 109 2.31 -23.97 11.39
C ARG A 109 1.24 -23.00 11.90
N GLU A 110 1.33 -21.75 11.47
CA GLU A 110 0.44 -20.65 11.84
C GLU A 110 -0.41 -20.14 10.66
N MET A 111 -0.60 -20.97 9.63
CA MET A 111 -1.34 -20.61 8.41
C MET A 111 -2.79 -20.14 8.69
N TYR A 112 -3.37 -20.49 9.83
CA TYR A 112 -4.67 -19.96 10.28
C TYR A 112 -4.66 -18.43 10.48
N LYS A 113 -3.52 -17.84 10.88
CA LYS A 113 -3.35 -16.39 10.98
C LYS A 113 -3.43 -15.73 9.61
N PHE A 114 -2.70 -16.29 8.63
CA PHE A 114 -2.73 -15.82 7.25
C PHE A 114 -4.13 -15.95 6.66
N LYS A 115 -4.80 -17.09 6.89
CA LYS A 115 -6.20 -17.30 6.48
C LYS A 115 -7.14 -16.25 7.07
N ALA A 116 -7.03 -15.95 8.37
CA ALA A 116 -7.84 -14.90 8.99
C ALA A 116 -7.62 -13.53 8.33
N PHE A 117 -6.36 -13.18 8.08
CA PHE A 117 -6.00 -11.93 7.41
C PHE A 117 -6.57 -11.85 5.98
N THR A 118 -6.45 -12.92 5.18
CA THR A 118 -6.97 -12.94 3.82
C THR A 118 -8.49 -12.83 3.82
N LEU A 119 -9.19 -13.55 4.71
CA LEU A 119 -10.65 -13.45 4.85
C LEU A 119 -11.10 -12.01 5.17
N PHE A 120 -10.34 -11.29 6.01
CA PHE A 120 -10.68 -9.94 6.41
C PHE A 120 -10.38 -8.88 5.34
N PHE A 121 -9.19 -8.91 4.73
CA PHE A 121 -8.74 -7.85 3.81
C PHE A 121 -9.00 -8.14 2.33
N ILE A 122 -8.89 -9.40 1.91
CA ILE A 122 -8.98 -9.81 0.51
C ILE A 122 -10.36 -10.41 0.23
N GLY A 123 -10.84 -11.28 1.10
CA GLY A 123 -12.06 -12.05 0.94
C GLY A 123 -11.88 -13.34 0.17
N GLU A 124 -12.94 -14.14 0.12
CA GLU A 124 -13.01 -15.34 -0.71
C GLU A 124 -13.71 -15.01 -2.02
N LYS A 125 -13.15 -15.50 -3.13
CA LYS A 125 -13.78 -15.36 -4.45
C LYS A 125 -15.01 -16.26 -4.51
N LYS A 126 -16.16 -15.68 -4.81
CA LYS A 126 -17.42 -16.38 -5.06
C LYS A 126 -17.58 -16.72 -6.54
N ASP A 127 -18.60 -17.52 -6.84
CA ASP A 127 -18.90 -17.99 -8.20
C ASP A 127 -19.22 -16.83 -9.17
N ASP A 128 -19.75 -15.73 -8.66
CA ASP A 128 -20.02 -14.48 -9.40
C ASP A 128 -18.76 -13.63 -9.65
N GLY A 129 -17.59 -14.08 -9.18
CA GLY A 129 -16.32 -13.39 -9.29
C GLY A 129 -16.09 -12.29 -8.24
N ILE A 130 -17.04 -12.06 -7.33
CA ILE A 130 -16.93 -11.06 -6.27
C ILE A 130 -16.14 -11.63 -5.09
N PHE A 131 -15.28 -10.81 -4.50
CA PHE A 131 -14.56 -11.16 -3.28
C PHE A 131 -15.38 -10.76 -2.06
N GLU A 132 -15.85 -11.76 -1.30
CA GLU A 132 -16.60 -11.55 -0.07
C GLU A 132 -15.64 -11.54 1.13
N LYS A 133 -15.49 -10.38 1.77
CA LYS A 133 -14.71 -10.24 3.01
C LYS A 133 -15.55 -10.64 4.22
N LYS A 134 -14.88 -11.12 5.26
CA LYS A 134 -15.51 -11.49 6.53
C LYS A 134 -15.15 -10.51 7.64
N THR A 135 -16.08 -10.29 8.55
CA THR A 135 -15.88 -9.56 9.81
C THR A 135 -15.02 -10.37 10.79
N ASN A 136 -14.49 -9.72 11.83
CA ASN A 136 -13.69 -10.45 12.83
C ASN A 136 -14.54 -11.48 13.59
N GLU A 137 -15.82 -11.18 13.78
CA GLU A 137 -16.80 -12.04 14.42
C GLU A 137 -17.02 -13.32 13.59
N GLU A 138 -17.31 -13.19 12.29
CA GLU A 138 -17.48 -14.34 11.40
C GLU A 138 -16.20 -15.18 11.30
N ILE A 139 -15.03 -14.55 11.27
CA ILE A 139 -13.74 -15.26 11.25
C ILE A 139 -13.51 -15.99 12.57
N SER A 140 -13.88 -15.37 13.70
CA SER A 140 -13.77 -15.97 15.03
C SER A 140 -14.59 -17.25 15.13
N GLU A 141 -15.80 -17.25 14.56
CA GLU A 141 -16.67 -18.42 14.48
C GLU A 141 -16.10 -19.47 13.53
N LEU A 142 -15.71 -19.06 12.31
CA LEU A 142 -15.18 -19.95 11.27
C LEU A 142 -13.90 -20.69 11.70
N LEU A 143 -13.03 -20.01 12.45
CA LEU A 143 -11.74 -20.54 12.91
C LEU A 143 -11.78 -21.02 14.37
N ASN A 144 -12.95 -21.01 15.00
CA ASN A 144 -13.17 -21.44 16.39
C ASN A 144 -12.14 -20.83 17.36
N CYS A 145 -11.99 -19.51 17.34
CA CYS A 145 -11.07 -18.77 18.20
C CYS A 145 -11.80 -17.67 18.98
N GLY A 146 -11.08 -16.96 19.87
CA GLY A 146 -11.68 -15.87 20.65
C GLY A 146 -11.95 -14.62 19.81
N LYS A 147 -12.97 -13.83 20.16
CA LYS A 147 -13.45 -12.67 19.39
C LYS A 147 -12.38 -11.66 18.95
N ASN A 148 -11.36 -11.43 19.79
CA ASN A 148 -10.29 -10.47 19.50
C ASN A 148 -9.09 -11.07 18.75
N THR A 149 -9.10 -12.38 18.51
CA THR A 149 -7.95 -13.11 17.97
C THR A 149 -7.72 -12.83 16.49
N PRO A 150 -8.75 -12.81 15.62
CA PRO A 150 -8.57 -12.51 14.18
C PRO A 150 -7.95 -11.14 13.94
N LYS A 151 -8.35 -10.14 14.73
CA LYS A 151 -7.77 -8.80 14.68
C LYS A 151 -6.29 -8.82 15.04
N LYS A 152 -5.91 -9.50 16.12
CA LYS A 152 -4.50 -9.62 16.57
C LYS A 152 -3.64 -10.30 15.51
N TRP A 153 -4.10 -11.40 14.93
CA TRP A 153 -3.40 -12.08 13.84
C TRP A 153 -3.25 -11.19 12.60
N SER A 154 -4.28 -10.42 12.28
CA SER A 154 -4.22 -9.44 11.20
C SER A 154 -3.23 -8.31 11.48
N ASP A 155 -3.19 -7.80 12.71
CA ASP A 155 -2.22 -6.78 13.15
C ASP A 155 -0.78 -7.31 13.06
N GLU A 156 -0.54 -8.59 13.38
CA GLU A 156 0.77 -9.24 13.24
C GLU A 156 1.24 -9.28 11.78
N ILE A 157 0.34 -9.63 10.85
CA ILE A 157 0.67 -9.66 9.42
C ILE A 157 0.87 -8.24 8.87
N ILE A 158 0.07 -7.26 9.30
CA ILE A 158 0.29 -5.84 8.94
C ILE A 158 1.66 -5.35 9.42
N ALA A 159 2.11 -5.76 10.61
CA ALA A 159 3.43 -5.38 11.11
C ALA A 159 4.56 -5.99 10.25
N GLN A 160 4.41 -7.25 9.80
CA GLN A 160 5.37 -7.86 8.87
C GLN A 160 5.36 -7.18 7.51
N LEU A 161 4.18 -6.88 6.96
CA LEU A 161 4.05 -6.12 5.71
C LEU A 161 4.69 -4.73 5.81
N ASN A 162 4.52 -4.03 6.94
CA ASN A 162 5.19 -2.73 7.15
C ASN A 162 6.70 -2.86 6.95
N VAL A 163 7.33 -3.86 7.55
CA VAL A 163 8.79 -4.06 7.44
C VAL A 163 9.19 -4.43 6.02
N LEU A 164 8.44 -5.30 5.34
CA LEU A 164 8.76 -5.72 3.97
C LEU A 164 8.57 -4.59 2.95
N LEU A 165 7.57 -3.72 3.13
CA LEU A 165 7.28 -2.62 2.20
C LEU A 165 8.18 -1.40 2.42
N TRP A 166 8.54 -1.09 3.68
CA TRP A 166 9.19 0.18 4.04
C TRP A 166 10.59 0.00 4.67
N GLY A 167 11.03 -1.24 4.89
CA GLY A 167 12.36 -1.53 5.41
C GLY A 167 12.61 -0.91 6.80
N VAL A 168 13.78 -0.30 6.97
CA VAL A 168 14.24 0.29 8.25
C VAL A 168 13.31 1.42 8.72
N GLU A 169 12.73 2.17 7.78
CA GLU A 169 11.80 3.27 8.08
C GLU A 169 10.52 2.78 8.79
N ALA A 170 10.15 1.50 8.61
CA ALA A 170 9.03 0.88 9.29
C ALA A 170 9.22 0.77 10.81
N LEU A 171 10.47 0.77 11.28
CA LEU A 171 10.82 0.56 12.69
C LEU A 171 10.76 1.85 13.51
N GLY A 172 10.55 3.00 12.87
CA GLY A 172 10.49 4.31 13.54
C GLY A 172 11.79 4.69 14.24
N ILE A 173 12.92 4.17 13.74
CA ILE A 173 14.29 4.45 14.20
C ILE A 173 14.98 5.45 13.28
#